data_AF-A0A972MCU6-F1
#
_entry.id   AF-A0A972MCU6-F1
#
_cell.length_a   1.000
_cell.length_b   1.000
_cell.length_c   1.000
_cell.angle_alpha   90.00
_cell.angle_beta   90.00
_cell.angle_gamma   90.00
#
_symmetry.space_group_name_H-M   'P 1'
#
loop_
_entity.id
_entity.type
_entity.pdbx_description
1 polymer ?
#
loop_
_entity_poly.entity_id
_entity_poly.type
_entity_poly.pdbx_seq_one_letter_code
_entity_poly.pdbx_strand_id
1 'polypeptide(L)'
;MFYILRELIEDKKIQLEQVVFVDFTSFLDNEFNVEKLLEDFYLLYPDKTPFFVFDEIQELKDFEKVVMYLFNMGFKIFLSGSNSKLLSSQLSTIFRGRTIDVKVFPLNFKEFLYFK
;
A
#
# COMPACT_ATOMS: atom_id res chain seq x y z
N MET A 1 0.64 -7.87 5.34
CA MET A 1 0.90 -7.30 4.00
C MET A 1 1.96 -8.09 3.24
N PHE A 2 3.21 -8.16 3.72
CA PHE A 2 4.30 -8.89 3.05
C PHE A 2 3.99 -10.36 2.75
N TYR A 3 3.28 -11.07 3.64
CA TYR A 3 2.86 -12.45 3.39
C TYR A 3 1.93 -12.57 2.17
N ILE A 4 0.93 -11.69 2.06
CA ILE A 4 0.00 -11.66 0.90
C ILE A 4 0.77 -11.36 -0.38
N LEU A 5 1.69 -10.38 -0.32
CA LEU A 5 2.53 -10.05 -1.46
C LEU A 5 3.37 -11.25 -1.91
N ARG A 6 3.97 -11.96 -0.95
CA ARG A 6 4.73 -13.18 -1.20
C ARG A 6 3.88 -14.25 -1.86
N GLU A 7 2.67 -14.52 -1.35
CA GLU A 7 1.76 -15.47 -1.99
C GLU A 7 1.39 -15.06 -3.42
N LEU A 8 1.12 -13.77 -3.67
CA LEU A 8 0.82 -13.29 -5.02
C LEU A 8 2.00 -13.47 -5.99
N ILE A 9 3.23 -13.32 -5.51
CA ILE A 9 4.45 -13.57 -6.29
C ILE A 9 4.63 -15.08 -6.53
N GLU A 10 4.49 -15.91 -5.50
CA GLU A 10 4.62 -17.36 -5.59
C GLU A 10 3.57 -17.98 -6.53
N ASP A 11 2.34 -17.47 -6.49
CA ASP A 11 1.24 -17.81 -7.40
C ASP A 11 1.44 -17.26 -8.83
N LYS A 12 2.52 -16.51 -9.09
CA LYS A 12 2.80 -15.82 -10.37
C LYS A 12 1.69 -14.86 -10.82
N LYS A 13 0.90 -14.33 -9.89
CA LYS A 13 -0.13 -13.31 -10.17
C LYS A 13 0.48 -11.93 -10.35
N ILE A 14 1.66 -11.70 -9.77
CA ILE A 14 2.48 -10.51 -9.93
C ILE A 14 3.96 -10.93 -10.02
N GLN A 15 4.77 -10.13 -10.70
CA GLN A 15 6.22 -10.28 -10.73
C GLN A 15 6.89 -9.32 -9.76
N LEU A 16 8.08 -9.65 -9.27
CA LEU A 16 8.78 -8.83 -8.29
C LEU A 16 9.07 -7.42 -8.83
N GLU A 17 9.41 -7.32 -10.11
CA GLU A 17 9.69 -6.07 -10.82
C GLU A 17 8.47 -5.15 -10.92
N GLN A 18 7.27 -5.70 -10.75
CA GLN A 18 6.04 -4.90 -10.72
C GLN A 18 5.83 -4.23 -9.36
N VAL A 19 6.47 -4.73 -8.30
CA VAL A 19 6.19 -4.26 -6.94
C VAL A 19 6.92 -2.95 -6.68
N VAL A 20 6.13 -1.91 -6.41
CA VAL A 20 6.64 -0.62 -5.91
C VAL A 20 6.32 -0.54 -4.43
N PHE A 21 7.31 -0.88 -3.61
CA PHE A 21 7.19 -0.83 -2.16
C PHE A 21 7.77 0.48 -1.61
N VAL A 22 6.99 1.20 -0.80
CA VAL A 22 7.40 2.44 -0.14
C VAL A 22 7.00 2.39 1.34
N ASP A 23 7.97 2.56 2.23
CA ASP A 23 7.74 2.73 3.67
C ASP A 23 7.87 4.21 4.03
N PHE A 24 6.76 4.81 4.44
CA PHE A 24 6.69 6.23 4.75
C PHE A 24 7.28 6.60 6.13
N THR A 25 7.57 5.65 7.01
CA THR A 25 8.27 5.96 8.27
C THR A 25 9.72 6.42 8.03
N SER A 26 10.31 5.97 6.92
CA SER A 26 11.67 6.32 6.50
C SER A 26 11.71 7.64 5.72
N PHE A 27 10.56 8.25 5.40
CA PHE A 27 10.49 9.54 4.71
C PHE A 27 10.67 10.68 5.69
N LEU A 28 11.93 11.03 5.95
CA LEU A 28 12.26 11.96 7.02
C LEU A 28 11.89 13.43 6.76
N ASP A 29 11.70 13.89 5.52
CA ASP A 29 11.26 15.29 5.22
C ASP A 29 11.10 15.60 3.69
N ASN A 30 11.18 14.61 2.80
CA ASN A 30 11.10 14.86 1.36
C ASN A 30 9.65 14.83 0.86
N GLU A 31 9.28 15.81 0.02
CA GLU A 31 8.04 15.75 -0.76
C GLU A 31 8.00 14.46 -1.59
N PHE A 32 7.02 13.60 -1.31
CA PHE A 32 6.79 12.41 -2.10
C PHE A 32 6.23 12.80 -3.47
N ASN A 33 7.05 12.63 -4.51
CA ASN A 33 6.63 12.88 -5.89
C ASN A 33 6.26 11.57 -6.58
N VAL A 34 4.95 11.34 -6.69
CA VAL A 34 4.38 10.14 -7.32
C VAL A 34 4.61 10.09 -8.83
N GLU A 35 4.67 11.25 -9.50
CA GLU A 35 4.89 11.31 -10.95
C GLU A 35 6.31 10.86 -11.27
N LYS A 36 7.29 11.38 -10.54
CA LYS A 36 8.69 10.95 -10.65
C LYS A 36 8.85 9.46 -10.35
N LEU A 37 8.15 8.94 -9.33
CA LEU A 37 8.17 7.51 -9.02
C LEU A 37 7.65 6.66 -10.19
N LEU A 38 6.58 7.11 -10.86
CA LEU A 38 6.05 6.45 -12.05
C LEU A 38 7.05 6.52 -13.22
N GLU A 39 7.65 7.69 -13.47
CA GLU A 39 8.68 7.87 -14.49
C GLU A 39 9.86 6.93 -14.27
N ASP A 40 10.41 6.91 -13.06
CA ASP A 40 11.54 6.05 -12.68
C ASP A 40 11.16 4.57 -12.83
N PHE A 41 9.93 4.18 -12.46
CA PHE A 41 9.44 2.81 -12.66
C PHE A 41 9.39 2.43 -14.13
N TYR A 42 8.78 3.25 -14.98
CA TYR A 42 8.63 2.96 -16.41
C TYR A 42 9.96 3.05 -17.18
N LEU A 43 10.93 3.82 -16.67
CA LEU A 43 12.29 3.83 -17.21
C LEU A 43 12.99 2.48 -17.03
N LEU A 44 12.77 1.83 -15.88
CA LEU A 44 13.34 0.52 -15.57
C LEU A 44 12.52 -0.64 -16.17
N TYR A 45 11.19 -0.50 -16.18
CA TYR A 45 10.25 -1.56 -16.51
C TYR A 45 9.13 -1.07 -17.45
N PRO A 46 9.46 -0.70 -18.70
CA PRO A 46 8.52 -0.04 -19.62
C PRO A 46 7.27 -0.89 -19.94
N ASP A 47 7.43 -2.21 -20.01
CA ASP A 47 6.34 -3.14 -20.37
C ASP A 47 5.58 -3.70 -19.14
N LYS A 48 5.84 -3.16 -17.94
CA LYS A 48 5.23 -3.64 -16.69
C LYS A 48 4.21 -2.64 -16.18
N THR A 49 3.17 -3.16 -15.54
CA THR A 49 2.24 -2.34 -14.77
C THR A 49 2.65 -2.38 -13.29
N PRO A 50 2.84 -1.22 -12.63
CA PRO A 50 3.21 -1.18 -11.23
C PRO A 50 2.07 -1.68 -10.34
N PHE A 51 2.47 -2.34 -9.25
CA PHE A 51 1.64 -2.78 -8.14
C PHE A 51 2.16 -2.08 -6.89
N PHE A 52 1.40 -1.11 -6.39
CA PHE A 52 1.85 -0.26 -5.29
C PHE A 52 1.58 -0.90 -3.94
N VAL A 53 2.58 -0.84 -3.07
CA VAL A 53 2.50 -1.28 -1.67
C VAL A 53 3.06 -0.15 -0.82
N PHE A 54 2.19 0.55 -0.13
CA PHE A 54 2.53 1.69 0.70
C PHE A 54 2.33 1.36 2.17
N ASP A 55 3.42 1.41 2.93
CA ASP A 55 3.44 1.13 4.35
C ASP A 55 3.43 2.41 5.18
N GLU A 56 2.72 2.37 6.32
CA GLU A 56 2.48 3.51 7.22
C GLU A 56 2.04 4.80 6.47
N ILE A 57 1.08 4.66 5.56
CA ILE A 57 0.64 5.73 4.65
C ILE A 57 0.19 7.02 5.38
N GLN A 58 -0.22 6.93 6.65
CA GLN A 58 -0.61 8.11 7.43
C GLN A 58 0.56 9.06 7.74
N GLU A 59 1.81 8.61 7.61
CA GLU A 59 2.98 9.47 7.75
C GLU A 59 3.17 10.38 6.52
N LEU A 60 2.59 10.01 5.37
CA LEU A 60 2.56 10.87 4.19
C LEU A 60 1.46 11.93 4.35
N LYS A 61 1.87 13.20 4.32
CA LYS A 61 0.94 14.32 4.28
C LYS A 61 0.14 14.34 2.98
N ASP A 62 -1.16 14.64 3.06
CA ASP A 62 -2.07 14.71 1.91
C ASP A 62 -2.10 13.41 1.06
N PHE A 63 -1.83 12.26 1.68
CA PHE A 63 -1.70 10.98 0.99
C PHE A 63 -2.95 10.61 0.17
N GLU A 64 -4.14 11.08 0.55
CA GLU A 64 -5.39 10.79 -0.14
C GLU A 64 -5.35 11.26 -1.59
N LYS A 65 -4.67 12.39 -1.88
CA LYS A 65 -4.50 12.90 -3.25
C LYS A 65 -3.65 11.95 -4.08
N VAL A 66 -2.55 11.47 -3.52
CA VAL A 66 -1.62 10.54 -4.16
C VAL A 66 -2.30 9.20 -4.46
N VAL A 67 -2.96 8.63 -3.45
CA VAL A 67 -3.68 7.36 -3.62
C VAL A 67 -4.81 7.51 -4.65
N MET A 68 -5.58 8.61 -4.58
CA MET A 68 -6.68 8.84 -5.53
C MET A 68 -6.19 9.07 -6.96
N TYR A 69 -5.06 9.76 -7.13
CA TYR A 69 -4.41 9.92 -8.44
C TYR A 69 -4.05 8.56 -9.04
N LEU A 70 -3.29 7.74 -8.31
CA LEU A 70 -2.88 6.39 -8.77
C LEU A 70 -4.09 5.48 -9.00
N PHE A 71 -5.09 5.54 -8.12
CA PHE A 71 -6.29 4.74 -8.23
C PHE A 71 -7.11 5.11 -9.48
N ASN A 72 -7.22 6.41 -9.79
CA ASN A 72 -7.92 6.89 -10.98
C ASN A 72 -7.19 6.51 -12.29
N MET A 73 -5.87 6.32 -12.23
CA MET A 73 -5.10 5.72 -13.33
C MET A 73 -5.30 4.20 -13.48
N GLY A 74 -6.04 3.57 -12.56
CA GLY A 74 -6.37 2.14 -12.62
C GLY A 74 -5.34 1.22 -11.96
N PHE A 75 -4.38 1.76 -11.20
CA PHE A 75 -3.39 0.95 -10.51
C PHE A 75 -3.97 0.21 -9.31
N LYS A 76 -3.40 -0.95 -9.02
CA LYS A 76 -3.67 -1.70 -7.79
C LYS A 76 -2.76 -1.16 -6.69
N ILE A 77 -3.37 -0.86 -5.54
CA ILE A 77 -2.69 -0.20 -4.42
C ILE A 77 -3.06 -0.96 -3.14
N PHE A 78 -2.04 -1.41 -2.41
CA PHE A 78 -2.15 -1.86 -1.04
C PHE A 78 -1.65 -0.78 -0.10
N LEU A 79 -2.45 -0.48 0.91
CA LEU A 79 -2.12 0.49 1.94
C LEU A 79 -2.08 -0.23 3.29
N SER A 80 -1.09 0.07 4.12
CA SER A 80 -1.10 -0.23 5.55
C SER A 80 -0.89 1.03 6.38
N GLY A 81 -1.32 0.93 7.63
CA GLY A 81 -1.09 1.94 8.64
C GLY A 81 -1.54 1.45 9.99
N SER A 82 -0.72 1.70 11.00
CA SER A 82 -0.98 1.32 12.38
C SER A 82 -2.14 2.10 13.01
N ASN A 83 -2.45 3.31 12.52
CA ASN A 83 -3.56 4.14 12.99
C ASN A 83 -4.83 3.98 12.14
N SER A 84 -5.60 2.94 12.45
CA SER A 84 -6.84 2.57 11.74
C SER A 84 -7.98 3.61 11.78
N LYS A 85 -7.92 4.61 12.67
CA LYS A 85 -8.95 5.67 12.78
C LYS A 85 -8.92 6.67 11.62
N LEU A 86 -7.75 6.93 11.02
CA LEU A 86 -7.60 7.85 9.89
C LEU A 86 -8.01 7.18 8.56
N LEU A 87 -7.63 5.91 8.36
CA LEU A 87 -7.80 5.23 7.08
C LEU A 87 -9.24 4.82 6.79
N SER A 88 -10.02 4.41 7.79
CA SER A 88 -11.26 3.64 7.55
C SER A 88 -12.55 4.44 7.31
N SER A 89 -12.64 5.74 7.68
CA SER A 89 -13.86 6.53 7.40
C SER A 89 -13.68 7.47 6.20
N GLN A 90 -12.50 8.07 6.06
CA GLN A 90 -12.21 9.03 5.01
C GLN A 90 -11.98 8.33 3.66
N LEU A 91 -11.15 7.28 3.61
CA LEU A 91 -10.85 6.59 2.35
C LEU A 91 -12.07 5.84 1.80
N SER A 92 -12.80 5.09 2.61
CA SER A 92 -13.95 4.30 2.14
C SER A 92 -15.04 5.19 1.54
N THR A 93 -15.20 6.43 2.05
CA THR A 93 -16.07 7.46 1.48
C THR A 93 -15.52 8.00 0.16
N ILE A 94 -14.21 8.34 0.11
CA ILE A 94 -13.53 8.87 -1.09
C ILE A 94 -13.57 7.86 -2.24
N PHE A 95 -13.33 6.58 -1.96
CA PHE A 95 -13.28 5.52 -2.97
C PHE A 95 -14.63 4.90 -3.31
N ARG A 96 -15.73 5.39 -2.69
CA ARG A 96 -17.11 4.96 -2.94
C ARG A 96 -17.29 3.44 -2.85
N GLY A 97 -16.68 2.81 -1.86
CA GLY A 97 -16.76 1.36 -1.64
C GLY A 97 -15.93 0.50 -2.59
N ARG A 98 -15.00 1.08 -3.37
CA ARG A 98 -14.02 0.33 -4.19
C ARG A 98 -12.76 -0.07 -3.40
N THR A 99 -12.88 -0.16 -2.09
CA THR A 99 -11.82 -0.58 -1.16
C THR A 99 -12.24 -1.84 -0.44
N ILE A 100 -11.26 -2.67 -0.09
CA ILE A 100 -11.45 -3.82 0.79
C ILE A 100 -10.67 -3.50 2.07
N ASP A 101 -11.40 -3.22 3.14
CA ASP A 101 -10.80 -2.87 4.43
C ASP A 101 -10.55 -4.13 5.25
N VAL A 102 -9.29 -4.38 5.59
CA VAL A 102 -8.88 -5.50 6.45
C VAL A 102 -8.37 -4.97 7.77
N LYS A 103 -9.07 -5.28 8.86
CA LYS A 103 -8.64 -4.93 10.23
C LYS A 103 -7.85 -6.09 10.82
N VAL A 104 -6.59 -5.84 11.16
CA VAL A 104 -5.73 -6.79 11.89
C VAL A 104 -5.77 -6.40 13.37
N PHE A 105 -6.25 -7.32 14.20
CA PHE A 105 -6.28 -7.14 15.66
C PHE A 105 -5.04 -7.79 16.29
N PRO A 106 -4.59 -7.31 17.46
CA PRO A 106 -3.58 -8.02 18.23
C PRO A 106 -4.06 -9.43 18.60
N LEU A 107 -3.10 -10.32 18.85
CA LEU A 107 -3.38 -11.67 19.30
C LEU A 107 -4.23 -11.64 20.58
N ASN A 108 -5.25 -12.48 20.64
CA ASN A 108 -5.94 -12.74 21.89
C ASN A 108 -5.04 -13.56 22.83
N PHE A 109 -5.38 -13.61 24.12
CA PHE A 109 -4.54 -14.27 25.12
C PHE A 109 -4.25 -15.74 24.79
N LYS A 110 -5.23 -16.46 24.22
CA LYS A 110 -5.05 -17.86 23.81
C LYS A 110 -4.07 -17.97 22.64
N GLU A 111 -4.24 -17.14 21.60
CA GLU A 111 -3.32 -17.07 20.47
C GLU A 111 -1.90 -16.73 20.91
N PHE A 112 -1.74 -15.81 21.86
CA PHE A 112 -0.44 -15.48 22.45
C PHE A 112 0.22 -16.71 23.12
N LEU A 113 -0.55 -17.52 23.86
CA LEU A 113 -0.01 -18.72 24.51
C LEU A 113 0.42 -19.81 23.51
N TYR A 114 -0.23 -19.92 22.35
CA TYR A 114 0.17 -20.86 21.29
C TYR A 114 1.36 -20.37 20.46
N PHE A 115 1.57 -19.07 20.39
CA PHE A 115 2.68 -18.48 19.63
C PHE A 115 4.01 -18.50 20.39
N LYS A 116 3.98 -18.83 21.69
CA LYS A 116 5.12 -18.79 22.60
C LYS A 116 5.85 -20.14 22.69
#